data_AF-A0A5B8T3S5-F1
#
_entry.id   AF-A0A5B8T3S5-F1
#
_cell.length_a   1.000
_cell.length_b   1.000
_cell.length_c   1.000
_cell.angle_alpha   90.00
_cell.angle_beta   90.00
_cell.angle_gamma   90.00
#
_symmetry.space_group_name_H-M   'P 1'
#
loop_
_entity.id
_entity.type
_entity.pdbx_description
1 polymer ?
#
loop_
_entity_poly.entity_id
_entity_poly.type
_entity_poly.pdbx_seq_one_letter_code
_entity_poly.pdbx_strand_id
1 'polypeptide(L)'
;MSLLYGGFVGFYNPHFAISYRKSDFFSFEKIVLIELRNTWVNRFREATDINDWAARYYRNIKGNFLPGKLRGLYTTVGDFKDPAKVSAKVNMLVINDDSVRNQVALHNLEKTLNDKFFKKSKYEI
;
A
#
# COMPACT_ATOMS: atom_id res chain seq x y z
N MET A 1 13.52 25.83 -9.22
CA MET A 1 13.58 25.34 -10.60
C MET A 1 12.15 25.13 -11.08
N SER A 2 11.71 25.89 -12.08
CA SER A 2 10.41 25.69 -12.73
C SER A 2 10.65 25.23 -14.16
N LEU A 3 10.34 23.96 -14.44
CA LEU A 3 10.18 23.46 -15.81
C LEU A 3 8.75 23.79 -16.25
N LEU A 4 8.59 24.43 -17.41
CA LEU A 4 7.30 24.58 -18.08
C LEU A 4 6.89 23.21 -18.64
N TYR A 5 6.39 22.32 -17.77
CA TYR A 5 5.81 21.04 -18.17
C TYR A 5 4.29 21.12 -18.07
N GLY A 6 3.60 21.04 -19.21
CA GLY A 6 2.14 21.10 -19.30
C GLY A 6 1.41 19.79 -18.98
N GLY A 7 2.13 18.75 -18.55
CA GLY A 7 1.58 17.44 -18.19
C GLY A 7 1.60 17.16 -16.68
N PHE A 8 1.30 15.93 -16.29
CA PHE A 8 1.46 15.46 -14.91
C PHE A 8 2.77 14.67 -14.76
N VAL A 9 3.52 14.92 -13.69
CA VAL A 9 4.84 14.28 -13.44
C VAL A 9 4.73 12.84 -12.92
N GLY A 10 3.52 12.41 -12.58
CA GLY A 10 3.24 11.08 -12.06
C GLY A 10 2.01 11.06 -11.16
N PHE A 11 1.75 9.91 -10.56
CA PHE A 11 0.67 9.75 -9.59
C PHE A 11 1.25 9.68 -8.17
N TYR A 12 0.55 10.31 -7.23
CA TYR A 12 0.84 10.10 -5.83
C TYR A 12 0.45 8.69 -5.39
N ASN A 13 1.37 8.00 -4.72
CA ASN A 13 1.16 6.68 -4.15
C ASN A 13 0.94 6.77 -2.64
N PRO A 14 -0.32 6.89 -2.21
CA PRO A 14 -0.63 6.62 -0.83
C PRO A 14 -0.33 5.15 -0.55
N HIS A 15 0.51 4.88 0.45
CA HIS A 15 0.83 3.52 0.92
C HIS A 15 -0.37 2.87 1.64
N PHE A 16 -1.58 3.06 1.13
CA PHE A 16 -2.82 2.49 1.64
C PHE A 16 -3.28 1.36 0.72
N ALA A 17 -4.02 0.40 1.27
CA ALA A 17 -4.70 -0.57 0.42
C ALA A 17 -5.83 0.15 -0.34
N ILE A 18 -5.82 0.01 -1.66
CA ILE A 18 -6.81 0.63 -2.54
C ILE A 18 -7.64 -0.49 -3.16
N SER A 19 -8.96 -0.29 -3.19
CA SER A 19 -9.84 -1.23 -3.87
C SER A 19 -9.69 -1.13 -5.39
N TYR A 20 -9.59 -2.28 -6.03
CA TYR A 20 -9.56 -2.45 -7.47
C TYR A 20 -10.76 -3.27 -7.94
N ARG A 21 -11.16 -3.08 -9.21
CA ARG A 21 -12.09 -4.00 -9.87
C ARG A 21 -11.29 -5.08 -10.58
N LYS A 22 -11.81 -6.30 -10.65
CA LYS A 22 -11.21 -7.38 -11.47
C LYS A 22 -11.04 -6.95 -12.93
N SER A 23 -11.98 -6.16 -13.45
CA SER A 23 -11.94 -5.59 -14.80
C SER A 23 -10.74 -4.66 -15.04
N ASP A 24 -10.22 -4.00 -14.00
CA ASP A 24 -9.04 -3.14 -14.12
C ASP A 24 -7.82 -4.00 -14.49
N PHE A 25 -7.66 -5.14 -13.80
CA PHE A 25 -6.59 -6.09 -14.05
C PHE A 25 -6.74 -6.79 -15.41
N PHE A 26 -7.94 -7.26 -15.76
CA PHE A 26 -8.15 -7.89 -17.07
C PHE A 26 -7.90 -6.94 -18.24
N SER A 27 -8.22 -5.66 -18.07
CA SER A 27 -7.97 -4.66 -19.11
C SER A 27 -6.49 -4.32 -19.22
N PHE A 28 -5.77 -4.30 -18.09
CA PHE A 28 -4.34 -4.06 -18.04
C PHE A 28 -3.54 -5.25 -18.61
N GLU A 29 -3.88 -6.48 -18.20
CA GLU A 29 -3.23 -7.71 -18.65
C GLU A 29 -3.24 -7.86 -20.17
N LYS A 30 -4.35 -7.49 -20.82
CA LYS A 30 -4.45 -7.51 -22.30
C LYS A 30 -3.38 -6.69 -23.01
N ILE A 31 -2.76 -5.73 -22.32
CA ILE A 31 -1.78 -4.81 -22.89
C ILE A 31 -0.35 -5.21 -22.51
N VAL A 32 -0.15 -5.79 -21.32
CA VAL A 32 1.19 -6.05 -20.74
C VAL A 32 1.41 -7.53 -20.36
N LEU A 33 0.76 -8.45 -21.08
CA LEU A 33 0.77 -9.88 -20.75
C LEU A 33 2.19 -10.47 -20.71
N ILE A 34 3.07 -10.01 -21.58
CA ILE A 34 4.45 -10.52 -21.67
C ILE A 34 5.22 -10.13 -20.41
N GLU A 35 5.14 -8.87 -20.00
CA GLU A 35 5.82 -8.36 -18.82
C GLU A 35 5.27 -8.95 -17.52
N LEU A 36 3.96 -9.19 -17.46
CA LEU A 36 3.33 -9.92 -16.36
C LEU A 36 3.83 -11.37 -16.28
N ARG A 37 3.92 -12.07 -17.42
CA ARG A 37 4.48 -13.43 -17.45
C ARG A 37 5.93 -13.46 -16.98
N ASN A 38 6.75 -12.49 -17.40
CA ASN A 38 8.12 -12.35 -16.94
C ASN A 38 8.18 -12.10 -15.42
N THR A 39 7.24 -11.33 -14.88
CA THR A 39 7.12 -11.13 -13.43
C THR A 39 6.72 -12.42 -12.72
N TRP A 40 5.76 -13.19 -13.25
CA TRP A 40 5.22 -14.38 -12.58
C TRP A 40 6.17 -15.57 -12.51
N VAL A 41 7.17 -15.64 -13.39
CA VAL A 41 8.18 -16.70 -13.35
C VAL A 41 9.27 -16.44 -12.30
N ASN A 42 9.38 -15.21 -11.81
CA ASN A 42 10.37 -14.84 -10.83
C ASN A 42 9.96 -15.33 -9.44
N ARG A 43 10.86 -16.08 -8.78
CA ARG A 43 10.64 -16.55 -7.41
C ARG A 43 10.77 -15.42 -6.38
N PHE A 44 11.66 -14.49 -6.65
CA PHE A 44 11.92 -13.31 -5.84
C PHE A 44 11.73 -12.07 -6.71
N ARG A 45 11.42 -10.95 -6.06
CA ARG A 45 11.16 -9.71 -6.79
C ARG A 45 12.41 -9.23 -7.52
N GLU A 46 12.30 -9.07 -8.82
CA GLU A 46 13.31 -8.46 -9.67
C GLU A 46 13.01 -6.97 -9.92
N ALA A 47 14.04 -6.21 -10.31
CA ALA A 47 13.89 -4.78 -10.59
C ALA A 47 12.96 -4.50 -11.79
N THR A 48 12.78 -5.49 -12.67
CA THR A 48 11.93 -5.42 -13.87
C THR A 48 10.49 -5.86 -13.60
N ASP A 49 10.17 -6.33 -12.39
CA ASP A 49 8.84 -6.83 -12.08
C ASP A 49 7.79 -5.72 -12.05
N ILE A 50 6.63 -6.02 -12.63
CA ILE A 50 5.47 -5.13 -12.62
C ILE A 50 4.60 -5.46 -11.40
N ASN A 51 4.20 -4.43 -10.65
CA ASN A 51 3.30 -4.55 -9.51
C ASN A 51 1.92 -3.92 -9.79
N ASP A 52 1.04 -3.96 -8.79
CA ASP A 52 -0.33 -3.46 -8.89
C ASP A 52 -0.41 -1.95 -9.21
N TRP A 53 0.65 -1.18 -8.92
CA TRP A 53 0.67 0.25 -9.24
C TRP A 53 0.59 0.51 -10.73
N ALA A 54 1.15 -0.37 -11.57
CA ALA A 54 1.04 -0.22 -13.01
C ALA A 54 -0.41 -0.36 -13.49
N ALA A 55 -1.15 -1.33 -12.95
CA ALA A 55 -2.58 -1.49 -13.21
C ALA A 55 -3.37 -0.25 -12.72
N ARG A 56 -3.00 0.30 -11.55
CA ARG A 56 -3.58 1.54 -11.02
C ARG A 56 -3.34 2.74 -11.92
N TYR A 57 -2.12 2.90 -12.42
CA TYR A 57 -1.77 4.03 -13.29
C TYR A 57 -2.49 3.94 -14.61
N TYR A 58 -2.56 2.73 -15.19
CA TYR A 58 -3.38 2.48 -16.36
C TYR A 58 -4.85 2.87 -16.13
N ARG A 59 -5.44 2.47 -14.99
CA ARG A 59 -6.79 2.88 -14.59
C ARG A 59 -6.93 4.40 -14.46
N ASN A 60 -5.97 5.06 -13.84
CA ASN A 60 -5.99 6.52 -13.65
C ASN A 60 -5.90 7.28 -14.98
N ILE A 61 -5.03 6.84 -15.89
CA ILE A 61 -4.88 7.43 -17.24
C ILE A 61 -6.18 7.27 -18.03
N LYS A 62 -6.89 6.15 -17.88
CA LYS A 62 -8.22 5.94 -18.48
C LYS A 62 -9.34 6.80 -17.86
N GLY A 63 -9.07 7.54 -16.78
CA GLY A 63 -10.10 8.31 -16.06
C GLY A 63 -11.03 7.43 -15.22
N ASN A 64 -10.71 6.16 -15.01
CA ASN A 64 -11.57 5.20 -14.32
C ASN A 64 -11.42 5.26 -12.80
N PHE A 65 -11.57 6.45 -12.22
CA PHE A 65 -11.47 6.66 -10.77
C PHE A 65 -12.52 7.66 -10.29
N LEU A 66 -12.82 7.60 -8.99
CA LEU A 66 -13.64 8.60 -8.32
C LEU A 66 -12.76 9.33 -7.30
N PRO A 67 -12.77 10.67 -7.27
CA PRO A 67 -12.15 11.43 -6.20
C PRO A 67 -12.74 11.02 -4.84
N GLY A 68 -11.90 10.89 -3.82
CA GLY A 68 -12.34 10.47 -2.51
C GLY A 68 -11.26 10.62 -1.45
N LYS A 69 -11.67 10.45 -0.19
CA LYS A 69 -10.74 10.41 0.94
C LYS A 69 -10.19 8.99 1.08
N LEU A 70 -8.88 8.89 1.30
CA LEU A 70 -8.26 7.64 1.71
C LEU A 70 -8.84 7.22 3.06
N ARG A 71 -9.18 5.94 3.17
CA ARG A 71 -9.75 5.37 4.39
C ARG A 71 -8.66 4.60 5.12
N GLY A 72 -8.31 5.07 6.32
CA GLY A 72 -7.34 4.43 7.19
C GLY A 72 -6.50 5.42 7.96
N LEU A 73 -5.60 4.89 8.78
CA LEU A 73 -4.58 5.63 9.50
C LEU A 73 -3.22 5.19 8.98
N TYR A 74 -2.44 6.14 8.47
CA TYR A 74 -1.02 5.94 8.20
C TYR A 74 -0.23 6.27 9.45
N THR A 75 0.70 5.39 9.80
CA THR A 75 1.56 5.51 10.97
C THR A 75 2.92 4.90 10.66
N THR A 76 3.92 5.22 11.46
CA THR A 76 5.24 4.58 11.43
C THR A 76 5.51 3.83 12.74
N VAL A 77 6.55 3.00 12.78
CA VAL A 77 6.93 2.26 13.99
C VAL A 77 7.13 3.19 15.20
N GLY A 78 7.71 4.38 15.00
CA GLY A 78 7.95 5.37 16.05
C GLY A 78 6.69 6.01 16.66
N ASP A 79 5.53 5.88 16.03
CA ASP A 79 4.26 6.40 16.57
C ASP A 79 3.71 5.56 17.73
N PHE A 80 4.18 4.32 17.89
CA PHE A 80 3.72 3.38 18.92
C PHE A 80 4.45 3.59 20.25
N LYS A 81 4.05 4.65 20.97
CA LYS A 81 4.44 4.90 22.37
C LYS A 81 3.49 4.16 23.32
N ASP A 82 3.88 3.88 24.56
CA ASP A 82 2.98 3.29 25.56
C ASP A 82 2.24 4.41 26.34
N PRO A 83 0.88 4.50 26.29
CA PRO A 83 -0.04 3.69 25.50
C PRO A 83 -0.25 4.24 24.09
N ALA A 84 -0.35 3.34 23.09
CA ALA A 84 -0.56 3.75 21.71
C ALA A 84 -2.05 4.02 21.48
N LYS A 85 -2.37 5.15 20.86
CA LYS A 85 -3.76 5.58 20.64
C LYS A 85 -4.21 5.31 19.21
N VAL A 86 -4.52 4.04 18.90
CA VAL A 86 -5.14 3.69 17.61
C VAL A 86 -6.65 3.58 17.77
N SER A 87 -7.39 4.59 17.30
CA SER A 87 -8.87 4.62 17.37
C SER A 87 -9.54 3.34 16.86
N ALA A 88 -10.56 2.85 17.57
CA ALA A 88 -11.37 1.70 17.16
C ALA A 88 -12.15 1.94 15.85
N LYS A 89 -12.34 3.22 15.46
CA LYS A 89 -12.99 3.59 14.20
C LYS A 89 -12.06 3.46 12.98
N VAL A 90 -10.80 3.09 13.18
CA VAL A 90 -9.85 2.91 12.08
C VAL A 90 -10.04 1.52 11.46
N ASN A 91 -10.52 1.50 10.23
CA ASN A 91 -10.80 0.27 9.47
C ASN A 91 -9.54 -0.31 8.79
N MET A 92 -8.49 0.50 8.66
CA MET A 92 -7.23 0.15 8.01
C MET A 92 -6.10 0.89 8.70
N LEU A 93 -5.13 0.14 9.20
CA LEU A 93 -3.92 0.68 9.81
C LEU A 93 -2.74 0.33 8.89
N VAL A 94 -2.03 1.34 8.43
CA VAL A 94 -0.80 1.18 7.65
C VAL A 94 0.36 1.55 8.55
N ILE A 95 1.27 0.62 8.79
CA ILE A 95 2.46 0.83 9.61
C ILE A 95 3.68 0.71 8.70
N ASN A 96 4.44 1.79 8.60
CA ASN A 96 5.68 1.82 7.82
C ASN A 96 6.91 1.82 8.73
N ASP A 97 8.03 1.31 8.21
CA ASP A 97 9.33 1.45 8.88
C ASP A 97 9.78 2.92 8.90
N ASP A 98 10.51 3.28 9.96
CA ASP A 98 11.17 4.57 10.11
C ASP A 98 12.55 4.41 10.78
N SER A 99 13.27 5.53 10.95
CA SER A 99 14.57 5.55 11.62
C SER A 99 14.50 5.34 13.13
N VAL A 100 13.30 5.29 13.73
CA VAL A 100 13.05 5.16 15.17
C VAL A 100 12.83 3.70 15.58
N ARG A 101 12.87 2.76 14.62
CA ARG A 101 12.76 1.31 14.85
C ARG A 101 13.79 0.79 15.85
N ASN A 102 13.39 0.72 17.11
CA ASN A 102 14.15 0.16 18.23
C ASN A 102 13.32 -0.88 18.99
N GLN A 103 13.96 -1.60 19.92
CA GLN A 103 13.33 -2.70 20.65
C GLN A 103 12.10 -2.25 21.48
N VAL A 104 12.11 -1.03 22.01
CA VAL A 104 10.98 -0.47 22.77
C VAL A 104 9.80 -0.16 21.87
N ALA A 105 10.04 0.48 20.72
CA ALA A 105 9.00 0.80 19.74
C ALA A 105 8.37 -0.48 19.17
N LEU A 106 9.18 -1.50 18.88
CA LEU A 106 8.69 -2.81 18.43
C LEU A 106 7.84 -3.52 19.50
N HIS A 107 8.28 -3.49 20.77
CA HIS A 107 7.53 -4.06 21.88
C HIS A 107 6.17 -3.37 22.05
N ASN A 108 6.13 -2.04 22.00
CA ASN A 108 4.89 -1.27 22.11
C ASN A 108 3.95 -1.52 20.93
N LEU A 109 4.50 -1.63 19.72
CA LEU A 109 3.73 -1.98 18.53
C LEU A 109 3.09 -3.37 18.69
N GLU A 110 3.88 -4.37 19.07
CA GLU A 110 3.40 -5.73 19.29
C GLU A 110 2.29 -5.79 20.34
N LYS A 111 2.50 -5.13 21.50
CA LYS A 111 1.49 -4.98 22.55
C LYS A 111 0.20 -4.38 22.00
N THR A 112 0.31 -3.28 21.25
CA THR A 112 -0.85 -2.59 20.66
C THR A 112 -1.62 -3.46 19.66
N LEU A 113 -0.91 -4.21 18.82
CA LEU A 113 -1.53 -5.11 17.85
C LEU A 113 -2.22 -6.29 18.54
N ASN A 114 -1.59 -6.89 19.56
CA ASN A 114 -2.17 -7.99 20.33
C ASN A 114 -3.43 -7.56 21.11
N ASP A 115 -3.41 -6.36 21.71
CA ASP A 115 -4.55 -5.81 22.44
C ASP A 115 -5.75 -5.55 21.50
N LYS A 116 -5.47 -5.06 20.27
CA LYS A 116 -6.51 -4.67 19.31
C LYS A 116 -7.00 -5.82 18.43
N PHE A 117 -6.12 -6.75 18.08
CA PHE A 117 -6.36 -7.85 17.17
C PHE A 117 -6.05 -9.20 17.86
N PHE A 118 -6.74 -9.44 18.98
CA PHE A 118 -6.55 -10.66 19.80
C PHE A 118 -6.72 -11.97 19.02
N LYS A 119 -7.47 -11.94 17.91
CA LYS A 119 -7.64 -13.07 17.01
C LYS A 119 -6.91 -12.79 15.70
N LYS A 120 -5.84 -13.54 15.48
CA LYS A 120 -5.08 -13.52 14.22
C LYS A 120 -5.94 -13.91 13.03
N SER A 121 -5.58 -13.36 11.88
CA SER A 121 -6.18 -13.74 10.60
C SER A 121 -5.80 -15.18 10.24
N LYS A 122 -6.66 -15.89 9.50
CA LYS A 122 -6.33 -17.22 8.94
C LYS A 122 -5.17 -17.19 7.92
N TYR A 123 -4.74 -15.99 7.53
CA TYR A 123 -3.64 -15.75 6.61
C TYR A 123 -2.35 -15.32 7.32
N GLU A 124 -2.38 -15.12 8.64
CA GLU A 124 -1.20 -14.92 9.46
C GLU A 124 -0.75 -16.30 9.93
N ILE A 125 0.35 -16.80 9.34
CA ILE A 125 1.00 -18.07 9.72
C ILE A 125 1.88 -17.81 10.94
#